data_AF-A0A832JNZ0-F1
#
_entry.id   AF-A0A832JNZ0-F1
#
_cell.length_a   1.000
_cell.length_b   1.000
_cell.length_c   1.000
_cell.angle_alpha   90.00
_cell.angle_beta   90.00
_cell.angle_gamma   90.00
#
_symmetry.space_group_name_H-M   'P 1'
#
loop_
_entity.id
_entity.type
_entity.pdbx_description
1 polymer ?
#
loop_
_entity_poly.entity_id
_entity_poly.type
_entity_poly.pdbx_seq_one_letter_code
_entity_poly.pdbx_strand_id
1 'polypeptide(L)'
;MRSVAAVLVVLTVAAAVAAFAEPSPYLSLVSATWVKKPSSPGDVGVVRLSVAAYGVETLMNARARVRGAAGCRVAGGFEALLGSMGPGAPKSFDV
;
A
#
# COMPACT_ATOMS: atom_id res chain seq x y z
N MET A 1 -34.60 16.48 32.91
CA MET A 1 -33.21 16.95 32.70
C MET A 1 -32.17 15.83 32.71
N ARG A 2 -32.29 14.78 33.55
CA ARG A 2 -31.31 13.66 33.60
C ARG A 2 -31.23 12.81 32.32
N SER A 3 -32.35 12.62 31.61
CA SER A 3 -32.40 11.79 30.40
C SER A 3 -31.69 12.42 29.20
N VAL A 4 -31.67 13.75 29.10
CA VAL A 4 -31.01 14.48 28.01
C VAL A 4 -29.49 14.36 28.12
N ALA A 5 -28.95 14.45 29.34
CA ALA A 5 -27.51 14.27 29.59
C ALA A 5 -27.05 12.84 29.26
N ALA A 6 -27.85 11.82 29.61
CA ALA A 6 -27.54 10.43 29.29
C ALA A 6 -27.52 10.17 27.78
N VAL A 7 -28.49 10.72 27.03
CA VAL A 7 -28.54 10.61 25.57
C VAL A 7 -27.33 11.28 24.92
N LEU A 8 -26.94 12.46 25.41
CA LEU A 8 -25.79 13.20 24.89
C LEU A 8 -24.48 12.43 25.09
N VAL A 9 -24.29 11.82 26.26
CA VAL A 9 -23.10 11.01 26.59
C VAL A 9 -23.04 9.73 25.73
N VAL A 10 -24.17 9.06 25.50
CA VAL A 10 -24.20 7.88 24.63
C VAL A 10 -23.86 8.24 23.18
N LEU A 11 -24.36 9.39 22.69
CA LEU A 11 -24.04 9.88 21.34
C LEU A 11 -22.57 10.26 21.18
N THR A 12 -21.97 10.92 22.17
CA THR A 12 -20.53 11.28 22.11
C THR A 12 -19.63 10.05 22.21
N VAL A 13 -19.99 9.06 23.04
CA VAL A 13 -19.25 7.80 23.13
C VAL A 13 -19.38 6.99 21.84
N ALA A 14 -20.57 6.89 21.24
CA ALA A 14 -20.76 6.21 19.96
C ALA A 14 -19.99 6.88 18.80
N ALA A 15 -19.98 8.22 18.75
CA ALA A 15 -19.22 8.98 17.77
C ALA A 15 -17.70 8.80 17.96
N ALA A 16 -17.23 8.75 19.21
CA ALA A 16 -15.82 8.49 19.51
C ALA A 16 -15.42 7.07 19.08
N VAL A 17 -16.22 6.04 19.38
CA VAL A 17 -15.93 4.65 18.99
C VAL A 17 -15.94 4.47 17.46
N ALA A 18 -16.83 5.16 16.74
CA ALA A 18 -16.83 5.14 15.28
C ALA A 18 -15.57 5.78 14.66
N ALA A 19 -15.02 6.83 15.28
CA ALA A 19 -13.79 7.48 14.82
C ALA A 19 -12.52 6.62 15.01
N PHE A 20 -12.54 5.64 15.92
CA PHE A 20 -11.43 4.70 16.14
C PHE A 20 -11.49 3.45 15.25
N ALA A 21 -12.51 3.30 14.41
CA ALA A 21 -12.69 2.11 13.58
C ALA A 21 -12.06 2.22 12.18
N GLU A 22 -11.45 3.35 11.81
CA GLU A 22 -10.77 3.46 10.51
C GLU A 22 -9.43 2.70 10.56
N PRO A 23 -9.28 1.61 9.78
CA PRO A 23 -8.04 0.86 9.78
C PRO A 23 -6.92 1.74 9.26
N SER A 24 -5.80 1.78 9.99
CA SER A 24 -4.60 2.47 9.57
C SER A 24 -4.23 2.07 8.14
N PRO A 25 -3.85 3.02 7.27
CA PRO A 25 -3.52 2.70 5.91
C PRO A 25 -2.36 1.71 5.86
N TYR A 26 -2.48 0.68 5.03
CA TYR A 26 -1.45 -0.34 4.87
C TYR A 26 -1.22 -0.65 3.40
N LEU A 27 0.03 -1.03 3.08
CA LEU A 27 0.44 -1.46 1.75
C LEU A 27 0.44 -2.98 1.69
N SER A 28 -0.04 -3.53 0.59
CA SER A 28 -0.01 -4.96 0.32
C SER A 28 0.63 -5.23 -1.04
N LEU A 29 1.48 -6.26 -1.08
CA LEU A 29 1.96 -6.83 -2.33
C LEU A 29 0.86 -7.75 -2.89
N VAL A 30 0.22 -7.32 -3.97
CA VAL A 30 -0.87 -8.05 -4.63
C VAL A 30 -0.29 -9.19 -5.49
N SER A 31 0.79 -8.92 -6.22
CA SER A 31 1.46 -9.95 -7.02
C SER A 31 2.91 -9.59 -7.34
N ALA A 32 3.69 -10.62 -7.64
CA ALA A 32 5.02 -10.52 -8.21
C ALA A 32 5.14 -11.56 -9.32
N THR A 33 5.38 -11.11 -10.55
CA THR A 33 5.37 -11.98 -11.73
C THR A 33 6.59 -11.72 -12.60
N TRP A 34 7.18 -12.78 -13.17
CA TRP A 34 8.28 -12.65 -14.11
C TRP A 34 7.76 -12.15 -15.46
N VAL A 35 8.20 -10.96 -15.87
CA VAL A 35 8.03 -10.48 -17.25
C VAL A 35 9.13 -11.07 -18.13
N LYS A 36 10.35 -11.10 -17.61
CA LYS A 36 11.50 -11.77 -18.22
C LYS A 36 12.21 -12.58 -17.15
N LYS A 37 12.14 -13.90 -17.25
CA LYS A 37 12.87 -14.79 -16.34
C LYS A 37 14.35 -14.85 -16.77
N PRO A 38 15.31 -14.66 -15.85
CA PRO A 38 16.72 -14.85 -16.16
C PRO A 38 16.99 -16.33 -16.47
N SER A 39 17.80 -16.59 -17.50
CA SER A 39 18.13 -17.95 -17.97
C SER A 39 19.40 -18.51 -17.34
N SER A 40 20.31 -17.65 -16.90
CA SER A 40 21.61 -18.01 -16.35
C SER A 40 22.08 -17.00 -15.29
N PRO A 41 23.00 -17.39 -14.38
CA PRO A 41 23.60 -16.46 -13.44
C PRO A 41 24.24 -15.28 -14.16
N GLY A 42 23.93 -14.05 -13.73
CA GLY A 42 24.39 -12.82 -14.36
C GLY A 42 23.43 -12.23 -15.39
N ASP A 43 22.41 -12.98 -15.82
CA ASP A 43 21.36 -12.45 -16.70
C ASP A 43 20.46 -11.45 -15.96
N VAL A 44 19.94 -10.47 -16.73
CA VAL A 44 18.93 -9.54 -16.25
C VAL A 44 17.54 -10.15 -16.40
N GLY A 45 16.89 -10.37 -15.26
CA GLY A 45 15.46 -10.62 -15.17
C GLY A 45 14.66 -9.34 -14.99
N VAL A 46 13.37 -9.40 -15.31
CA VAL A 46 12.40 -8.32 -15.05
C VAL A 46 11.21 -8.90 -14.31
N VAL A 47 10.87 -8.30 -13.17
CA VAL A 47 9.72 -8.66 -12.34
C VAL A 47 8.72 -7.52 -12.37
N ARG A 48 7.47 -7.84 -12.72
CA ARG A 48 6.33 -6.95 -12.52
C ARG A 48 5.80 -7.15 -11.12
N LEU A 49 5.91 -6.09 -10.32
CA LEU A 49 5.32 -6.01 -8.99
C LEU A 49 4.00 -5.28 -9.08
N SER A 50 2.98 -5.75 -8.37
CA SER A 50 1.71 -5.07 -8.21
C SER A 50 1.44 -4.82 -6.74
N VAL A 51 1.25 -3.56 -6.37
CA VAL A 51 1.03 -3.12 -4.99
C VAL A 51 -0.27 -2.36 -4.87
N ALA A 52 -1.00 -2.59 -3.79
CA ALA A 52 -2.21 -1.85 -3.45
C ALA A 52 -2.04 -1.17 -2.09
N ALA A 53 -2.57 0.04 -1.98
CA ALA A 53 -2.72 0.74 -0.71
C ALA A 53 -4.17 0.58 -0.24
N TYR A 54 -4.36 0.17 0.99
CA TYR A 54 -5.66 0.11 1.65
C TYR A 54 -5.71 1.18 2.73
N GLY A 55 -6.87 1.79 2.93
CA GLY A 55 -7.08 2.94 3.79
C GLY A 55 -8.29 3.73 3.32
N VAL A 56 -8.56 4.88 3.91
CA VAL A 56 -9.68 5.75 3.52
C VAL A 56 -9.30 6.84 2.53
N GLU A 57 -8.00 7.15 2.41
CA GLU A 57 -7.49 8.24 1.58
C GLU A 57 -6.70 7.78 0.34
N THR A 58 -6.61 8.68 -0.64
CA THR A 58 -5.75 8.50 -1.81
C THR A 58 -4.33 8.93 -1.49
N LEU A 59 -3.35 8.05 -1.70
CA LEU A 59 -1.93 8.41 -1.59
C LEU A 59 -1.49 9.22 -2.80
N MET A 60 -0.98 10.43 -2.58
CA MET A 60 -0.46 11.31 -3.62
C MET A 60 1.07 11.16 -3.75
N ASN A 61 1.58 11.20 -4.98
CA ASN A 61 3.01 11.07 -5.28
C ASN A 61 3.68 9.82 -4.67
N ALA A 62 2.95 8.70 -4.65
CA ALA A 62 3.44 7.44 -4.13
C ALA A 62 4.67 6.95 -4.91
N ARG A 63 5.67 6.47 -4.18
CA ARG A 63 6.93 5.95 -4.71
C ARG A 63 7.20 4.58 -4.10
N ALA A 64 7.52 3.60 -4.93
CA ALA A 64 7.96 2.29 -4.47
C ALA A 64 9.48 2.23 -4.47
N ARG A 65 10.06 1.77 -3.36
CA ARG A 65 11.49 1.48 -3.28
C ARG A 65 11.74 -0.01 -3.22
N VAL A 66 12.51 -0.55 -4.16
CA VAL A 66 12.82 -1.97 -4.25
C VAL A 66 14.30 -2.20 -4.00
N ARG A 67 14.60 -3.21 -3.18
CA ARG A 67 15.96 -3.62 -2.84
C ARG A 67 16.10 -5.10 -3.14
N GLY A 68 17.20 -5.45 -3.79
CA GLY A 68 17.57 -6.85 -3.99
C GLY A 68 18.01 -7.50 -2.68
N ALA A 69 17.71 -8.78 -2.53
CA ALA A 69 18.18 -9.63 -1.45
C ALA A 69 18.81 -10.90 -2.04
N ALA A 70 19.46 -11.71 -1.20
CA ALA A 70 20.02 -13.02 -1.60
C ALA A 70 20.97 -12.97 -2.82
N GLY A 71 21.77 -11.90 -2.94
CA GLY A 71 22.74 -11.74 -4.03
C GLY A 71 22.19 -11.09 -5.30
N CYS A 72 20.87 -10.85 -5.38
CA CYS A 72 20.28 -10.10 -6.49
C CYS A 72 20.56 -8.59 -6.34
N ARG A 73 20.86 -7.91 -7.44
CA ARG A 73 20.95 -6.45 -7.52
C ARG A 73 19.84 -5.93 -8.43
N VAL A 74 19.18 -4.84 -8.01
CA VAL A 74 18.18 -4.14 -8.83
C VAL A 74 18.92 -3.22 -9.80
N ALA A 75 18.66 -3.36 -11.10
CA ALA A 75 19.26 -2.55 -12.15
C ALA A 75 18.44 -1.27 -12.39
N GLY A 76 19.08 -0.16 -12.77
CA GLY A 76 18.38 1.06 -13.23
C GLY A 76 17.80 1.98 -12.15
N GLY A 77 17.98 1.67 -10.87
CA GLY A 77 17.55 2.50 -9.75
C GLY A 77 16.64 1.74 -8.79
N PHE A 78 16.59 2.21 -7.55
CA PHE A 78 15.81 1.54 -6.50
C PHE A 78 14.40 2.10 -6.36
N GLU A 79 13.97 3.08 -7.16
CA GLU A 79 12.74 3.84 -6.93
C GLU A 79 11.87 3.98 -8.19
N ALA A 80 10.59 3.61 -8.07
CA ALA A 80 9.58 3.75 -9.12
C ALA A 80 8.46 4.71 -8.68
N LEU A 81 8.09 5.65 -9.54
CA LEU A 81 6.97 6.57 -9.30
C LEU A 81 5.64 5.89 -9.64
N LEU A 82 4.78 5.73 -8.64
CA LEU A 82 3.45 5.14 -8.79
C LEU A 82 2.35 6.19 -9.00
N GLY A 83 2.64 7.46 -8.70
CA GLY A 83 1.72 8.58 -8.84
C GLY A 83 0.63 8.56 -7.76
N SER A 84 -0.61 8.82 -8.14
CA SER A 84 -1.76 8.75 -7.24
C SER A 84 -2.27 7.31 -7.11
N MET A 85 -2.49 6.86 -5.87
CA MET A 85 -3.05 5.53 -5.56
C MET A 85 -4.28 5.66 -4.68
N GLY A 86 -5.45 5.34 -5.25
CA GLY A 86 -6.69 5.26 -4.46
C GLY A 86 -6.74 3.98 -3.62
N PRO A 87 -7.60 3.94 -2.58
CA PRO A 87 -7.82 2.75 -1.77
C PRO A 87 -8.20 1.52 -2.58
N GLY A 88 -7.48 0.41 -2.38
CA GLY A 88 -7.72 -0.87 -3.03
C GLY A 88 -7.39 -0.91 -4.53
N ALA A 89 -6.93 0.20 -5.12
CA ALA A 89 -6.57 0.27 -6.53
C ALA A 89 -5.09 -0.14 -6.73
N PRO A 90 -4.80 -1.34 -7.28
CA PRO A 90 -3.44 -1.77 -7.48
C PRO A 90 -2.73 -0.95 -8.56
N LYS A 91 -1.44 -0.70 -8.35
CA LYS A 91 -0.53 -0.18 -9.36
C LYS A 91 0.59 -1.18 -9.61
N SER A 92 0.91 -1.38 -10.88
CA SER A 92 1.99 -2.26 -11.30
C SER A 92 3.16 -1.46 -11.85
N PHE A 93 4.37 -1.96 -11.60
CA PHE A 93 5.62 -1.41 -12.10
C PHE A 93 6.64 -2.52 -12.28
N ASP A 94 7.56 -2.33 -13.22
CA ASP A 94 8.57 -3.32 -13.59
C ASP A 94 9.92 -2.96 -12.93
N VAL A 95 10.62 -3.98 -12.44
CA VAL A 95 11.92 -3.89 -11.74
C VAL A 95 12.88 -4.93 -12.27
#